data_AF-A0A2H0D2X7-F1
#
_entry.id   AF-A0A2H0D2X7-F1
#
_cell.length_a   1.000
_cell.length_b   1.000
_cell.length_c   1.000
_cell.angle_alpha   90.00
_cell.angle_beta   90.00
_cell.angle_gamma   90.00
#
_symmetry.space_group_name_H-M   'P 1'
#
loop_
_entity.id
_entity.type
_entity.pdbx_description
1 polymer ?
#
loop_
_entity_poly.entity_id
_entity_poly.type
_entity_poly.pdbx_seq_one_letter_code
_entity_poly.pdbx_strand_id
1 'polypeptide(L)'
;MIGDSLSHPDLDDVSRIIIGEDFTTEQNTVKDSLGHGTHVAGIIGAETNNNEGIAGVAHGCKIIIFQTVAENGYGTVSSFYDAVIAAVDSGVQVINFSGGWVTYEETIKRAVEYADNAGIVQIYAAGNEAGDGLRFPARFAYGPKAIEVVDSVQGSLHLLQNWNAYGSVISVASTNSYDAQSSFSSYDPDSNYISVAAPGGEGSGWPSIVFGSSDIFSTTPNYPFAIQQGHPEVSTSYGYLAGTSMAAPHVAGIAGLILSRFTTLSASDVRNVIEKSAEDVNWRSMLGFDKYLGHGRVNAFYAVAPPVTPSNFSGTWYNTHPKISWNSNIEPDLKHYLILKNNVPYITTTNNYYIDFSESQYSIGNPKVYVSYKVKAVDITDQSSNSSTSLSFAINGGIEKKEAGEEIISEAIDSYGLFSNYPNPFNPSTQIVYQIPKEGFVNLTIYNTLGQVVQTLVNKKQTVGKYTVEFNANNLPSGVYIFKLQADEFSSTKKRS
;
A
#
# COMPACT_ATOMS: atom_id res chain seq x y z
N MET A 1 -14.99 39.37 -11.06
CA MET A 1 -15.15 37.90 -11.07
C MET A 1 -13.78 37.29 -10.93
N ILE A 2 -13.55 36.54 -9.86
CA ILE A 2 -12.59 35.43 -9.88
C ILE A 2 -13.37 34.30 -9.22
N GLY A 3 -14.11 33.55 -10.05
CA GLY A 3 -15.04 32.51 -9.64
C GLY A 3 -14.71 31.13 -10.19
N ASP A 4 -13.56 30.99 -10.87
CA ASP A 4 -13.17 29.75 -11.56
C ASP A 4 -11.68 29.39 -11.31
N SER A 5 -11.03 29.96 -10.29
CA SER A 5 -9.61 29.67 -10.01
C SER A 5 -9.23 29.98 -8.56
N LEU A 6 -8.32 29.18 -8.00
CA LEU A 6 -7.61 29.53 -6.76
C LEU A 6 -6.68 30.75 -6.92
N SER A 7 -6.40 31.14 -8.17
CA SER A 7 -5.58 32.27 -8.56
C SER A 7 -4.20 32.22 -7.90
N HIS A 8 -3.38 31.29 -8.38
CA HIS A 8 -2.00 31.12 -7.95
C HIS A 8 -1.16 30.52 -9.10
N PRO A 9 0.05 31.03 -9.41
CA PRO A 9 0.88 30.52 -10.52
C PRO A 9 1.16 29.02 -10.46
N ASP A 10 1.52 28.46 -9.30
CA ASP A 10 1.75 27.00 -9.17
C ASP A 10 0.46 26.14 -9.26
N LEU A 11 -0.72 26.75 -9.44
CA LEU A 11 -2.04 26.09 -9.46
C LEU A 11 -2.94 26.63 -10.59
N ASP A 12 -2.37 27.23 -11.65
CA ASP A 12 -3.14 27.87 -12.73
C ASP A 12 -3.40 26.95 -13.94
N ASP A 13 -2.78 25.77 -14.00
CA ASP A 13 -3.08 24.75 -15.00
C ASP A 13 -4.48 24.16 -14.82
N VAL A 14 -5.44 24.75 -15.52
CA VAL A 14 -6.86 24.36 -15.55
C VAL A 14 -7.12 22.93 -16.06
N SER A 15 -6.12 22.28 -16.68
CA SER A 15 -6.23 20.86 -17.07
C SER A 15 -6.02 19.90 -15.89
N ARG A 16 -5.39 20.41 -14.81
CA ARG A 16 -5.15 19.69 -13.55
C ARG A 16 -5.97 20.24 -12.39
N ILE A 17 -6.03 21.56 -12.24
CA ILE A 17 -6.72 22.22 -11.13
C ILE A 17 -8.14 22.57 -11.58
N ILE A 18 -9.08 21.77 -11.11
CA ILE A 18 -10.49 21.85 -11.48
C ILE A 18 -11.26 22.43 -10.30
N ILE A 19 -11.96 23.54 -10.53
CA ILE A 19 -12.86 24.12 -9.54
C ILE A 19 -14.20 23.38 -9.60
N GLY A 20 -14.58 22.73 -8.50
CA GLY A 20 -15.86 22.08 -8.30
C GLY A 20 -16.88 23.02 -7.66
N GLU A 21 -17.88 22.42 -7.00
CA GLU A 21 -18.96 23.16 -6.36
C GLU A 21 -18.57 23.73 -4.98
N ASP A 22 -19.20 24.86 -4.63
CA ASP A 22 -19.23 25.38 -3.26
C ASP A 22 -20.51 24.90 -2.56
N PHE A 23 -20.36 24.09 -1.52
CA PHE A 23 -21.46 23.53 -0.74
C PHE A 23 -21.82 24.39 0.49
N THR A 24 -21.29 25.61 0.57
CA THR A 24 -21.49 26.51 1.71
C THR A 24 -22.42 27.68 1.42
N THR A 25 -22.63 27.99 0.13
CA THR A 25 -23.48 29.10 -0.31
C THR A 25 -24.38 28.66 -1.47
N GLU A 26 -25.47 29.39 -1.71
CA GLU A 26 -26.34 29.16 -2.88
C GLU A 26 -25.73 29.66 -4.20
N GLN A 27 -24.60 30.38 -4.14
CA GLN A 27 -23.97 30.98 -5.32
C GLN A 27 -23.03 29.99 -6.04
N ASN A 28 -22.73 28.84 -5.43
CA ASN A 28 -21.89 27.76 -5.95
C ASN A 28 -20.54 28.22 -6.56
N THR A 29 -19.98 29.32 -6.06
CA THR A 29 -18.73 29.89 -6.58
C THR A 29 -17.63 29.69 -5.54
N VAL A 30 -16.71 28.76 -5.80
CA VAL A 30 -15.59 28.51 -4.90
C VAL A 30 -14.69 29.73 -4.82
N LYS A 31 -14.42 30.17 -3.59
CA LYS A 31 -13.48 31.25 -3.30
C LYS A 31 -12.78 30.98 -1.97
N ASP A 32 -11.45 30.91 -2.02
CA ASP A 32 -10.64 30.67 -0.83
C ASP A 32 -10.35 31.97 -0.07
N SER A 33 -11.34 32.45 0.67
CA SER A 33 -11.21 33.66 1.50
C SER A 33 -10.32 33.46 2.74
N LEU A 34 -9.87 32.23 3.03
CA LEU A 34 -9.03 31.90 4.19
C LEU A 34 -7.60 31.48 3.82
N GLY A 35 -7.35 31.18 2.54
CA GLY A 35 -6.07 30.71 2.02
C GLY A 35 -5.70 29.26 2.38
N HIS A 36 -6.52 28.58 3.19
CA HIS A 36 -6.25 27.23 3.67
C HIS A 36 -6.37 26.18 2.57
N GLY A 37 -7.43 26.25 1.75
CA GLY A 37 -7.66 25.28 0.67
C GLY A 37 -6.58 25.36 -0.40
N THR A 38 -6.14 26.58 -0.72
CA THR A 38 -5.03 26.83 -1.66
C THR A 38 -3.72 26.24 -1.11
N HIS A 39 -3.45 26.38 0.19
CA HIS A 39 -2.27 25.82 0.84
C HIS A 39 -2.25 24.30 0.80
N VAL A 40 -3.39 23.67 1.09
CA VAL A 40 -3.61 22.23 0.98
C VAL A 40 -3.38 21.75 -0.47
N ALA A 41 -3.96 22.43 -1.46
CA ALA A 41 -3.80 22.09 -2.87
C ALA A 41 -2.34 22.16 -3.34
N GLY A 42 -1.59 23.17 -2.88
CA GLY A 42 -0.17 23.31 -3.18
C GLY A 42 0.67 22.15 -2.66
N ILE A 43 0.43 21.69 -1.42
CA ILE A 43 1.14 20.54 -0.84
C ILE A 43 0.89 19.28 -1.67
N ILE A 44 -0.34 19.07 -2.14
CA ILE A 44 -0.70 17.90 -2.95
C ILE A 44 -0.05 17.98 -4.34
N GLY A 45 -0.21 19.10 -5.05
CA GLY A 45 0.05 19.11 -6.50
C GLY A 45 0.37 20.48 -7.10
N ALA A 46 1.02 21.37 -6.34
CA ALA A 46 1.72 22.51 -6.94
C ALA A 46 2.65 22.04 -8.07
N GLU A 47 2.80 22.88 -9.10
CA GLU A 47 3.74 22.65 -10.20
C GLU A 47 5.18 22.47 -9.71
N THR A 48 6.04 21.91 -10.56
CA THR A 48 7.45 21.72 -10.24
C THR A 48 8.31 22.07 -11.44
N ASN A 49 9.59 22.38 -11.18
CA ASN A 49 10.58 22.76 -12.20
C ASN A 49 10.22 24.03 -13.00
N ASN A 50 9.45 24.94 -12.42
CA ASN A 50 9.06 26.23 -13.02
C ASN A 50 9.89 27.43 -12.49
N ASN A 51 10.86 27.20 -11.58
CA ASN A 51 11.65 28.22 -10.88
C ASN A 51 10.84 29.16 -9.96
N GLU A 52 9.62 28.78 -9.62
CA GLU A 52 8.77 29.51 -8.69
C GLU A 52 8.48 28.66 -7.45
N GLY A 53 8.14 29.32 -6.35
CA GLY A 53 7.39 28.70 -5.26
C GLY A 53 7.93 27.39 -4.68
N ILE A 54 7.09 26.37 -4.77
CA ILE A 54 7.24 25.07 -4.13
C ILE A 54 7.08 23.94 -5.15
N ALA A 55 7.15 22.69 -4.69
CA ALA A 55 6.78 21.52 -5.49
C ALA A 55 5.78 20.67 -4.71
N GLY A 56 4.64 20.35 -5.34
CA GLY A 56 3.65 19.45 -4.76
C GLY A 56 4.14 18.00 -4.75
N VAL A 57 3.71 17.23 -3.75
CA VAL A 57 4.12 15.82 -3.60
C VAL A 57 3.78 14.98 -4.83
N ALA A 58 2.59 15.21 -5.41
CA ALA A 58 2.11 14.59 -6.64
C ALA A 58 1.83 15.66 -7.71
N HIS A 59 2.84 16.43 -8.10
CA HIS A 59 2.74 17.53 -9.08
C HIS A 59 2.05 17.17 -10.42
N GLY A 60 2.02 15.89 -10.82
CA GLY A 60 1.35 15.42 -12.02
C GLY A 60 -0.13 15.02 -11.85
N CYS A 61 -0.70 15.14 -10.65
CA CYS A 61 -2.09 14.78 -10.39
C CYS A 61 -3.08 15.85 -10.88
N LYS A 62 -4.35 15.45 -11.00
CA LYS A 62 -5.49 16.37 -11.11
C LYS A 62 -6.11 16.55 -9.73
N ILE A 63 -6.50 17.77 -9.40
CA ILE A 63 -7.13 18.15 -8.13
C ILE A 63 -8.49 18.76 -8.47
N ILE A 64 -9.56 18.20 -7.92
CA ILE A 64 -10.89 18.82 -7.93
C ILE A 64 -11.13 19.46 -6.57
N ILE A 65 -11.47 20.75 -6.56
CA ILE A 65 -11.64 21.52 -5.33
C ILE A 65 -13.12 21.70 -5.05
N PHE A 66 -13.58 21.15 -3.94
CA PHE A 66 -14.93 21.36 -3.40
C PHE A 66 -14.84 22.19 -2.14
N GLN A 67 -15.62 23.27 -2.06
CA GLN A 67 -15.63 24.11 -0.86
C GLN A 67 -16.67 23.60 0.13
N THR A 68 -16.21 23.20 1.31
CA THR A 68 -17.07 22.69 2.40
C THR A 68 -17.05 23.57 3.64
N VAL A 69 -16.15 24.56 3.68
CA VAL A 69 -15.92 25.49 4.79
C VAL A 69 -16.20 26.91 4.32
N ALA A 70 -17.11 27.59 5.02
CA ALA A 70 -17.51 28.95 4.69
C ALA A 70 -16.45 29.97 5.14
N GLU A 71 -16.61 31.24 4.75
CA GLU A 71 -15.68 32.33 5.09
C GLU A 71 -15.50 32.57 6.59
N ASN A 72 -16.41 32.07 7.43
CA ASN A 72 -16.29 32.12 8.90
C ASN A 72 -15.40 30.99 9.47
N GLY A 73 -14.86 30.10 8.63
CA GLY A 73 -14.01 28.98 9.04
C GLY A 73 -14.77 27.74 9.47
N TYR A 74 -16.09 27.69 9.30
CA TYR A 74 -16.91 26.54 9.70
C TYR A 74 -17.59 25.88 8.50
N GLY A 75 -17.67 24.54 8.54
CA GLY A 75 -18.43 23.72 7.60
C GLY A 75 -19.57 22.99 8.30
N THR A 76 -20.53 22.47 7.52
CA THR A 76 -21.65 21.68 8.02
C THR A 76 -21.45 20.20 7.69
N VAL A 77 -22.09 19.31 8.43
CA VAL A 77 -22.07 17.88 8.12
C VAL A 77 -22.73 17.59 6.76
N SER A 78 -23.75 18.34 6.38
CA SER A 78 -24.37 18.26 5.05
C SER A 78 -23.41 18.69 3.93
N SER A 79 -22.69 19.81 4.09
CA SER A 79 -21.74 20.27 3.07
C SER A 79 -20.58 19.28 2.88
N PHE A 80 -20.14 18.60 3.94
CA PHE A 80 -19.19 17.49 3.83
C PHE A 80 -19.78 16.28 3.11
N TYR A 81 -21.01 15.87 3.48
CA TYR A 81 -21.68 14.74 2.83
C TYR A 81 -21.82 14.97 1.33
N ASP A 82 -22.40 16.10 0.93
CA ASP A 82 -22.65 16.44 -0.49
C ASP A 82 -21.33 16.53 -1.28
N ALA A 83 -20.27 17.10 -0.69
CA ALA A 83 -18.96 17.14 -1.31
C ALA A 83 -18.32 15.77 -1.50
N VAL A 84 -18.50 14.83 -0.56
CA VAL A 84 -18.01 13.45 -0.72
C VAL A 84 -18.76 12.75 -1.84
N ILE A 85 -20.09 12.91 -1.93
CA ILE A 85 -20.88 12.35 -3.04
C ILE A 85 -20.39 12.92 -4.38
N ALA A 86 -20.29 14.24 -4.50
CA ALA A 86 -19.84 14.89 -5.73
C ALA A 86 -18.41 14.49 -6.12
N ALA A 87 -17.50 14.32 -5.15
CA ALA A 87 -16.14 13.86 -5.41
C ALA A 87 -16.12 12.43 -5.98
N VAL A 88 -16.84 11.50 -5.37
CA VAL A 88 -16.96 10.11 -5.85
C VAL A 88 -17.59 10.08 -7.25
N ASP A 89 -18.67 10.83 -7.47
CA ASP A 89 -19.37 10.91 -8.75
C ASP A 89 -18.50 11.56 -9.85
N SER A 90 -17.56 12.41 -9.46
CA SER A 90 -16.53 12.98 -10.36
C SER A 90 -15.40 11.99 -10.71
N GLY A 91 -15.40 10.79 -10.11
CA GLY A 91 -14.44 9.73 -10.40
C GLY A 91 -13.05 9.97 -9.80
N VAL A 92 -12.94 10.71 -8.69
CA VAL A 92 -11.67 10.85 -7.98
C VAL A 92 -11.18 9.49 -7.45
N GLN A 93 -9.88 9.35 -7.23
CA GLN A 93 -9.30 8.13 -6.62
C GLN A 93 -8.92 8.34 -5.14
N VAL A 94 -8.74 9.60 -4.74
CA VAL A 94 -8.32 10.02 -3.40
C VAL A 94 -9.15 11.22 -2.97
N ILE A 95 -9.65 11.20 -1.74
CA ILE A 95 -10.27 12.34 -1.07
C ILE A 95 -9.34 12.77 0.07
N ASN A 96 -8.95 14.04 0.08
CA ASN A 96 -8.32 14.68 1.24
C ASN A 96 -9.33 15.64 1.89
N PHE A 97 -9.59 15.48 3.19
CA PHE A 97 -10.43 16.42 3.93
C PHE A 97 -9.75 16.85 5.24
N SER A 98 -9.53 18.15 5.33
CA SER A 98 -8.73 18.80 6.39
C SER A 98 -9.60 19.47 7.47
N GLY A 99 -10.77 18.90 7.75
CA GLY A 99 -11.71 19.33 8.80
C GLY A 99 -12.29 18.16 9.60
N GLY A 100 -13.21 18.43 10.52
CA GLY A 100 -13.92 17.35 11.23
C GLY A 100 -14.67 17.79 12.49
N TRP A 101 -15.41 16.85 13.07
CA TRP A 101 -16.26 17.03 14.24
C TRP A 101 -15.87 16.09 15.37
N VAL A 102 -15.94 16.55 16.62
CA VAL A 102 -15.67 15.69 17.79
C VAL A 102 -16.80 14.68 18.00
N THR A 103 -18.03 15.07 17.67
CA THR A 103 -19.23 14.26 17.85
C THR A 103 -19.47 13.36 16.65
N TYR A 104 -19.81 12.10 16.92
CA TYR A 104 -20.28 11.16 15.90
C TYR A 104 -21.63 11.59 15.34
N GLU A 105 -21.77 11.56 14.01
CA GLU A 105 -23.05 11.69 13.33
C GLU A 105 -23.20 10.64 12.24
N GLU A 106 -24.41 10.07 12.11
CA GLU A 106 -24.70 9.03 11.12
C GLU A 106 -24.48 9.53 9.68
N THR A 107 -24.70 10.81 9.42
CA THR A 107 -24.47 11.42 8.10
C THR A 107 -22.99 11.40 7.71
N ILE A 108 -22.07 11.62 8.67
CA ILE A 108 -20.62 11.51 8.41
C ILE A 108 -20.27 10.06 8.07
N LYS A 109 -20.81 9.09 8.84
CA LYS A 109 -20.63 7.67 8.57
C LYS A 109 -21.11 7.29 7.16
N ARG A 110 -22.29 7.76 6.75
CA ARG A 110 -22.85 7.49 5.42
C ARG A 110 -21.97 8.02 4.29
N ALA A 111 -21.39 9.21 4.44
CA ALA A 111 -20.45 9.75 3.45
C ALA A 111 -19.20 8.84 3.34
N VAL A 112 -18.62 8.45 4.48
CA VAL A 112 -17.45 7.57 4.53
C VAL A 112 -17.75 6.18 3.96
N GLU A 113 -18.91 5.61 4.28
CA GLU A 113 -19.40 4.35 3.72
C GLU A 113 -19.58 4.43 2.21
N TYR A 114 -20.10 5.54 1.69
CA TYR A 114 -20.28 5.74 0.25
C TYR A 114 -18.94 5.72 -0.49
N ALA A 115 -17.96 6.50 -0.01
CA ALA A 115 -16.62 6.55 -0.59
C ALA A 115 -15.85 5.24 -0.44
N ASP A 116 -15.97 4.55 0.71
CA ASP A 116 -15.34 3.25 0.97
C ASP A 116 -15.89 2.17 0.03
N ASN A 117 -17.21 2.12 -0.16
CA ASN A 117 -17.86 1.19 -1.09
C ASN A 117 -17.53 1.48 -2.56
N ALA A 118 -17.24 2.74 -2.90
CA ALA A 118 -16.76 3.15 -4.21
C ALA A 118 -15.26 2.88 -4.43
N GLY A 119 -14.53 2.43 -3.39
CA GLY A 119 -13.11 2.12 -3.48
C GLY A 119 -12.22 3.35 -3.52
N ILE A 120 -12.64 4.46 -2.90
CA ILE A 120 -11.88 5.71 -2.85
C ILE A 120 -10.97 5.74 -1.63
N VAL A 121 -9.69 6.11 -1.80
CA VAL A 121 -8.76 6.33 -0.68
C VAL A 121 -9.18 7.60 0.05
N GLN A 122 -9.42 7.51 1.36
CA GLN A 122 -9.97 8.60 2.16
C GLN A 122 -8.94 9.05 3.19
N ILE A 123 -8.51 10.31 3.14
CA ILE A 123 -7.42 10.84 3.95
C ILE A 123 -7.93 12.01 4.78
N TYR A 124 -7.85 11.86 6.09
CA TYR A 124 -8.47 12.77 7.05
C TYR A 124 -7.47 13.25 8.09
N ALA A 125 -7.45 14.56 8.31
CA ALA A 125 -6.66 15.19 9.36
C ALA A 125 -7.17 14.78 10.75
N ALA A 126 -6.27 14.43 11.67
CA ALA A 126 -6.64 13.95 12.99
C ALA A 126 -7.31 15.01 13.89
N GLY A 127 -6.96 16.29 13.72
CA GLY A 127 -7.39 17.39 14.61
C GLY A 127 -6.22 18.12 15.26
N ASN A 128 -6.49 19.29 15.83
CA ASN A 128 -5.46 20.22 16.33
C ASN A 128 -5.73 20.66 17.80
N GLU A 129 -6.36 19.82 18.61
CA GLU A 129 -6.84 20.17 19.95
C GLU A 129 -5.85 19.84 21.06
N ALA A 130 -4.71 19.21 20.72
CA ALA A 130 -3.76 18.58 21.63
C ALA A 130 -4.39 17.52 22.55
N GLY A 131 -3.91 16.27 22.48
CA GLY A 131 -4.48 15.21 23.32
C GLY A 131 -5.73 14.56 22.72
N ASP A 132 -6.73 14.29 23.56
CA ASP A 132 -8.01 13.63 23.22
C ASP A 132 -8.92 14.54 22.37
N GLY A 133 -8.54 14.68 21.11
CA GLY A 133 -9.21 15.56 20.15
C GLY A 133 -9.51 14.88 18.82
N LEU A 134 -9.27 13.58 18.68
CA LEU A 134 -9.39 12.91 17.38
C LEU A 134 -10.81 13.07 16.81
N ARG A 135 -10.89 13.63 15.60
CA ARG A 135 -12.16 14.04 14.98
C ARG A 135 -12.73 12.96 14.05
N PHE A 136 -14.04 13.00 13.83
CA PHE A 136 -14.70 12.35 12.70
C PHE A 136 -14.60 13.26 11.47
N PRO A 137 -14.30 12.72 10.27
CA PRO A 137 -14.28 11.29 9.93
C PRO A 137 -12.98 10.52 10.22
N ALA A 138 -11.88 11.16 10.65
CA ALA A 138 -10.60 10.47 10.88
C ALA A 138 -10.69 9.27 11.86
N ARG A 139 -11.52 9.37 12.90
CA ARG A 139 -11.83 8.25 13.83
C ARG A 139 -12.32 6.96 13.14
N PHE A 140 -12.82 7.01 11.91
CA PHE A 140 -13.27 5.82 11.19
C PHE A 140 -12.12 4.93 10.66
N ALA A 141 -10.86 5.36 10.70
CA ALA A 141 -9.73 4.56 10.20
C ALA A 141 -9.60 3.17 10.87
N TYR A 142 -9.89 3.08 12.16
CA TYR A 142 -9.79 1.85 12.96
C TYR A 142 -11.05 1.60 13.83
N GLY A 143 -12.09 2.44 13.68
CA GLY A 143 -13.34 2.31 14.42
C GLY A 143 -14.18 1.10 14.00
N PRO A 144 -15.12 0.64 14.84
CA PRO A 144 -16.00 -0.47 14.53
C PRO A 144 -17.01 -0.10 13.42
N LYS A 145 -17.09 -0.91 12.35
CA LYS A 145 -18.27 -0.94 11.47
C LYS A 145 -19.21 -2.01 12.02
N ALA A 146 -20.44 -1.62 12.32
CA ALA A 146 -21.50 -2.57 12.57
C ALA A 146 -21.81 -3.28 11.25
N ILE A 147 -21.41 -4.55 11.13
CA ILE A 147 -21.84 -5.41 10.03
C ILE A 147 -23.12 -6.10 10.50
N GLU A 148 -24.23 -5.77 9.84
CA GLU A 148 -25.46 -6.53 10.00
C GLU A 148 -25.31 -7.86 9.27
N VAL A 149 -25.21 -8.96 10.01
CA VAL A 149 -25.27 -10.32 9.46
C VAL A 149 -26.67 -10.85 9.70
N VAL A 150 -27.40 -11.11 8.61
CA VAL A 150 -28.68 -11.82 8.67
C VAL A 150 -28.38 -13.31 8.76
N ASP A 151 -28.68 -13.91 9.91
CA ASP A 151 -28.63 -15.36 10.04
C ASP A 151 -29.75 -15.98 9.20
N SER A 152 -29.35 -16.64 8.11
CA SER A 152 -30.25 -17.33 7.18
C SER A 152 -31.08 -18.47 7.80
N VAL A 153 -30.76 -18.91 9.03
CA VAL A 153 -31.42 -20.03 9.70
C VAL A 153 -32.45 -19.57 10.75
N GLN A 154 -32.28 -18.39 11.35
CA GLN A 154 -33.16 -17.92 12.45
C GLN A 154 -33.80 -16.55 12.25
N GLY A 155 -33.45 -15.79 11.20
CA GLY A 155 -34.02 -14.45 10.97
C GLY A 155 -33.63 -13.41 12.04
N SER A 156 -32.69 -13.76 12.92
CA SER A 156 -32.15 -12.88 13.96
C SER A 156 -31.01 -12.04 13.39
N LEU A 157 -31.12 -10.72 13.53
CA LEU A 157 -30.09 -9.77 13.15
C LEU A 157 -28.93 -9.86 14.16
N HIS A 158 -27.73 -10.27 13.71
CA HIS A 158 -26.52 -10.24 14.53
C HIS A 158 -25.64 -9.07 14.10
N LEU A 159 -25.32 -8.18 15.04
CA LEU A 159 -24.34 -7.12 14.83
C LEU A 159 -22.95 -7.68 15.13
N LEU A 160 -22.15 -7.91 14.10
CA LEU A 160 -20.72 -8.14 14.27
C LEU A 160 -20.01 -6.78 14.18
N GLN A 161 -19.28 -6.40 15.24
CA GLN A 161 -18.39 -5.24 15.18
C GLN A 161 -17.09 -5.66 14.51
N ASN A 162 -16.85 -5.17 13.29
CA ASN A 162 -15.57 -5.35 12.64
C ASN A 162 -14.70 -4.10 12.89
N TRP A 163 -13.61 -4.30 13.62
CA TRP A 163 -12.59 -3.29 13.86
C TRP A 163 -11.72 -3.18 12.60
N ASN A 164 -11.46 -1.95 12.11
CA ASN A 164 -10.77 -1.66 10.83
C ASN A 164 -11.62 -1.83 9.57
N ALA A 165 -12.93 -1.65 9.68
CA ALA A 165 -13.85 -2.02 8.61
C ALA A 165 -14.06 -0.95 7.53
N TYR A 166 -13.45 0.23 7.66
CA TYR A 166 -13.25 1.19 6.58
C TYR A 166 -11.81 1.09 6.07
N GLY A 167 -11.56 0.04 5.28
CA GLY A 167 -10.22 -0.32 4.82
C GLY A 167 -9.54 0.78 3.99
N SER A 168 -10.31 1.75 3.49
CA SER A 168 -9.80 2.86 2.69
C SER A 168 -9.51 4.16 3.46
N VAL A 169 -9.89 4.25 4.75
CA VAL A 169 -9.74 5.48 5.55
C VAL A 169 -8.38 5.53 6.24
N ILE A 170 -7.69 6.66 6.10
CA ILE A 170 -6.37 6.95 6.66
C ILE A 170 -6.48 8.19 7.55
N SER A 171 -6.23 8.01 8.85
CA SER A 171 -6.19 9.09 9.83
C SER A 171 -4.76 9.61 9.97
N VAL A 172 -4.57 10.92 9.81
CA VAL A 172 -3.23 11.52 9.69
C VAL A 172 -2.92 12.46 10.85
N ALA A 173 -1.93 12.07 11.66
CA ALA A 173 -1.31 12.91 12.68
C ALA A 173 -0.22 13.82 12.09
N SER A 174 0.24 14.80 12.88
CA SER A 174 1.26 15.77 12.47
C SER A 174 2.59 15.51 13.17
N THR A 175 3.68 15.58 12.40
CA THR A 175 5.06 15.69 12.92
C THR A 175 5.62 17.09 12.70
N ASN A 176 6.54 17.48 13.59
CA ASN A 176 7.31 18.71 13.48
C ASN A 176 8.68 18.50 12.81
N SER A 177 9.50 19.54 12.76
CA SER A 177 10.82 19.55 12.12
C SER A 177 11.85 18.60 12.76
N TYR A 178 11.56 18.08 13.96
CA TYR A 178 12.41 17.15 14.71
C TYR A 178 11.92 15.69 14.63
N ASP A 179 10.95 15.40 13.76
CA ASP A 179 10.26 14.11 13.69
C ASP A 179 9.56 13.68 14.98
N ALA A 180 9.26 14.64 15.84
CA ALA A 180 8.39 14.43 16.99
C ALA A 180 6.94 14.74 16.61
N GLN A 181 5.99 14.13 17.32
CA GLN A 181 4.58 14.53 17.23
C GLN A 181 4.46 16.04 17.49
N SER A 182 3.79 16.76 16.59
CA SER A 182 3.47 18.17 16.81
C SER A 182 2.60 18.31 18.05
N SER A 183 2.87 19.33 18.89
CA SER A 183 2.22 19.49 20.19
C SER A 183 0.69 19.65 20.11
N PHE A 184 0.18 20.15 18.98
CA PHE A 184 -1.25 20.31 18.71
C PHE A 184 -1.92 19.05 18.17
N SER A 185 -1.16 18.05 17.68
CA SER A 185 -1.74 16.92 16.96
C SER A 185 -2.65 16.11 17.87
N SER A 186 -3.93 16.01 17.48
CA SER A 186 -4.91 15.21 18.21
C SER A 186 -4.63 13.71 18.07
N TYR A 187 -4.95 12.96 19.12
CA TYR A 187 -5.00 11.50 19.14
C TYR A 187 -6.18 11.04 20.01
N ASP A 188 -6.36 9.73 20.14
CA ASP A 188 -7.33 9.14 21.07
C ASP A 188 -6.57 8.41 22.18
N PRO A 189 -6.73 8.78 23.46
CA PRO A 189 -5.94 8.20 24.54
C PRO A 189 -6.27 6.73 24.79
N ASP A 190 -7.48 6.29 24.43
CA ASP A 190 -8.05 4.98 24.72
C ASP A 190 -8.10 4.08 23.47
N SER A 191 -7.68 4.59 22.30
CA SER A 191 -7.80 3.91 21.02
C SER A 191 -6.57 4.08 20.12
N ASN A 192 -6.41 3.17 19.16
CA ASN A 192 -5.31 3.13 18.20
C ASN A 192 -5.78 3.60 16.81
N TYR A 193 -6.30 4.82 16.74
CA TYR A 193 -7.05 5.29 15.57
C TYR A 193 -6.25 6.18 14.60
N ILE A 194 -5.00 6.51 14.92
CA ILE A 194 -4.07 7.15 13.99
C ILE A 194 -3.49 6.07 13.07
N SER A 195 -3.52 6.30 11.75
CA SER A 195 -2.91 5.41 10.76
C SER A 195 -1.43 5.72 10.59
N VAL A 196 -1.11 6.97 10.31
CA VAL A 196 0.24 7.46 10.02
C VAL A 196 0.37 8.91 10.45
N ALA A 197 1.59 9.42 10.44
CA ALA A 197 1.87 10.84 10.58
C ALA A 197 2.56 11.41 9.34
N ALA A 198 2.50 12.73 9.17
CA ALA A 198 3.22 13.43 8.12
C ALA A 198 3.63 14.84 8.59
N PRO A 199 4.55 15.52 7.89
CA PRO A 199 4.96 16.88 8.24
C PRO A 199 3.76 17.82 8.29
N GLY A 200 3.50 18.41 9.46
CA GLY A 200 2.43 19.39 9.65
C GLY A 200 2.86 20.61 10.46
N GLY A 201 4.15 20.72 10.81
CA GLY A 201 4.74 21.91 11.42
C GLY A 201 4.86 21.85 12.94
N GLU A 202 5.48 22.87 13.53
CA GLU A 202 5.65 23.00 14.98
C GLU A 202 4.44 23.66 15.63
N GLY A 203 3.84 24.62 14.93
CA GLY A 203 2.73 25.44 15.44
C GLY A 203 3.18 26.34 16.59
N SER A 204 3.30 27.64 16.35
CA SER A 204 3.71 28.62 17.37
C SER A 204 2.59 29.02 18.36
N GLY A 205 1.64 28.11 18.63
CA GLY A 205 0.43 28.36 19.41
C GLY A 205 -0.63 29.08 18.58
N TRP A 206 -1.84 28.51 18.51
CA TRP A 206 -2.98 29.18 17.89
C TRP A 206 -3.46 30.35 18.76
N PRO A 207 -3.79 31.53 18.20
CA PRO A 207 -3.57 31.99 16.83
C PRO A 207 -2.25 32.79 16.74
N SER A 208 -1.26 32.27 16.01
CA SER A 208 -0.02 33.01 15.75
C SER A 208 0.12 33.25 14.26
N ILE A 209 0.12 34.53 13.89
CA ILE A 209 0.48 35.06 12.56
C ILE A 209 2.02 35.01 12.38
N VAL A 210 2.75 34.54 13.41
CA VAL A 210 4.20 34.37 13.36
C VAL A 210 4.48 32.97 12.82
N PHE A 211 4.38 32.90 11.50
CA PHE A 211 4.86 31.83 10.65
C PHE A 211 6.34 31.59 10.91
N GLY A 212 6.64 30.57 11.74
CA GLY A 212 7.99 30.11 11.91
C GLY A 212 8.42 29.37 10.66
N SER A 213 9.68 29.50 10.25
CA SER A 213 10.29 28.68 9.19
C SER A 213 10.26 27.17 9.47
N SER A 214 9.78 26.76 10.64
CA SER A 214 9.59 25.36 11.05
C SER A 214 8.21 24.79 10.68
N ASP A 215 7.31 25.60 10.12
CA ASP A 215 5.98 25.19 9.65
C ASP A 215 5.98 24.86 8.15
N ILE A 216 4.85 24.45 7.57
CA ILE A 216 4.79 23.97 6.18
C ILE A 216 4.62 25.13 5.21
N PHE A 217 5.61 25.36 4.35
CA PHE A 217 5.56 26.36 3.29
C PHE A 217 4.77 25.83 2.08
N SER A 218 3.74 26.56 1.64
CA SER A 218 2.95 26.22 0.47
C SER A 218 2.25 27.45 -0.12
N THR A 219 1.53 27.24 -1.21
CA THR A 219 0.78 28.25 -1.96
C THR A 219 -0.33 28.89 -1.10
N THR A 220 -0.60 30.16 -1.31
CA THR A 220 -1.75 30.90 -0.77
C THR A 220 -2.35 31.75 -1.89
N PRO A 221 -3.58 32.26 -1.76
CA PRO A 221 -4.17 33.09 -2.80
C PRO A 221 -3.30 34.30 -3.16
N ASN A 222 -3.28 34.67 -4.44
CA ASN A 222 -2.65 35.91 -4.92
C ASN A 222 -3.58 37.15 -4.82
N TYR A 223 -4.74 36.99 -4.17
CA TYR A 223 -5.70 38.03 -3.84
C TYR A 223 -5.84 38.16 -2.32
N PRO A 224 -6.43 39.25 -1.78
CA PRO A 224 -6.61 39.42 -0.35
C PRO A 224 -7.43 38.28 0.28
N PHE A 225 -6.87 37.64 1.31
CA PHE A 225 -7.51 36.61 2.12
C PHE A 225 -7.16 36.81 3.60
N ALA A 226 -8.01 36.32 4.50
CA ALA A 226 -7.75 36.38 5.94
C ALA A 226 -7.56 34.97 6.50
N ILE A 227 -6.36 34.64 6.96
CA ILE A 227 -6.01 33.30 7.49
C ILE A 227 -6.96 32.79 8.58
N GLN A 228 -7.68 33.70 9.23
CA GLN A 228 -8.78 33.42 10.13
C GLN A 228 -9.69 34.65 10.19
N GLN A 229 -10.97 34.43 10.49
CA GLN A 229 -11.93 35.50 10.74
C GLN A 229 -11.39 36.49 11.80
N GLY A 230 -11.42 37.79 11.47
CA GLY A 230 -10.96 38.86 12.35
C GLY A 230 -9.47 39.20 12.25
N HIS A 231 -8.70 38.46 11.44
CA HIS A 231 -7.31 38.82 11.12
C HIS A 231 -7.25 39.79 9.92
N PRO A 232 -6.20 40.63 9.83
CA PRO A 232 -5.97 41.45 8.65
C PRO A 232 -5.84 40.58 7.39
N GLU A 233 -6.38 41.07 6.28
CA GLU A 233 -6.15 40.44 4.98
C GLU A 233 -4.68 40.53 4.61
N VAL A 234 -4.18 39.45 4.02
CA VAL A 234 -2.83 39.33 3.46
C VAL A 234 -2.93 38.87 2.01
N SER A 235 -1.86 39.07 1.25
CA SER A 235 -1.74 38.63 -0.15
C SER A 235 -0.27 38.30 -0.41
N THR A 236 0.13 37.07 -0.11
CA THR A 236 1.55 36.67 -0.08
C THR A 236 1.95 35.66 -1.15
N SER A 237 1.00 35.12 -1.93
CA SER A 237 1.14 33.99 -2.87
C SER A 237 1.68 32.69 -2.24
N TYR A 238 2.52 32.77 -1.22
CA TYR A 238 3.00 31.65 -0.43
C TYR A 238 2.95 32.01 1.06
N GLY A 239 2.87 31.00 1.91
CA GLY A 239 2.85 31.17 3.35
C GLY A 239 3.21 29.88 4.08
N TYR A 240 3.59 30.01 5.34
CA TYR A 240 3.75 28.84 6.20
C TYR A 240 2.44 28.60 6.95
N LEU A 241 1.99 27.36 7.07
CA LEU A 241 0.88 26.99 7.95
C LEU A 241 1.24 25.73 8.74
N ALA A 242 0.61 25.57 9.90
CA ALA A 242 0.76 24.40 10.76
C ALA A 242 -0.59 23.76 11.06
N GLY A 243 -0.61 22.44 11.12
CA GLY A 243 -1.79 21.65 11.45
C GLY A 243 -1.74 20.24 10.88
N THR A 244 -2.57 19.36 11.42
CA THR A 244 -2.85 18.05 10.77
C THR A 244 -3.48 18.24 9.39
N SER A 245 -4.09 19.40 9.12
CA SER A 245 -4.54 19.85 7.81
C SER A 245 -3.42 20.04 6.78
N MET A 246 -2.16 20.24 7.22
CA MET A 246 -0.97 20.30 6.37
C MET A 246 -0.27 18.95 6.29
N ALA A 247 -0.45 18.08 7.29
CA ALA A 247 0.04 16.71 7.26
C ALA A 247 -0.76 15.83 6.28
N ALA A 248 -2.09 15.84 6.36
CA ALA A 248 -2.99 15.07 5.50
C ALA A 248 -2.70 15.19 3.97
N PRO A 249 -2.50 16.39 3.39
CA PRO A 249 -2.22 16.51 1.96
C PRO A 249 -0.90 15.88 1.51
N HIS A 250 0.11 15.76 2.38
CA HIS A 250 1.32 14.99 2.04
C HIS A 250 0.97 13.51 1.81
N VAL A 251 0.13 12.94 2.66
CA VAL A 251 -0.35 11.55 2.52
C VAL A 251 -1.21 11.40 1.27
N ALA A 252 -2.02 12.39 0.93
CA ALA A 252 -2.82 12.40 -0.30
C ALA A 252 -1.96 12.44 -1.56
N GLY A 253 -0.90 13.24 -1.56
CA GLY A 253 0.10 13.22 -2.61
C GLY A 253 0.76 11.84 -2.75
N ILE A 254 1.17 11.21 -1.63
CA ILE A 254 1.77 9.87 -1.66
C ILE A 254 0.78 8.82 -2.19
N ALA A 255 -0.49 8.87 -1.80
CA ALA A 255 -1.53 8.01 -2.37
C ALA A 255 -1.65 8.19 -3.90
N GLY A 256 -1.59 9.44 -4.38
CA GLY A 256 -1.54 9.74 -5.82
C GLY A 256 -0.31 9.15 -6.51
N LEU A 257 0.87 9.24 -5.90
CA LEU A 257 2.11 8.64 -6.43
C LEU A 257 2.00 7.11 -6.51
N ILE A 258 1.49 6.45 -5.47
CA ILE A 258 1.25 5.00 -5.44
C ILE A 258 0.31 4.62 -6.58
N LEU A 259 -0.84 5.28 -6.71
CA LEU A 259 -1.83 4.98 -7.74
C LEU A 259 -1.33 5.25 -9.17
N SER A 260 -0.42 6.23 -9.34
CA SER A 260 0.23 6.48 -10.65
C SER A 260 1.14 5.34 -11.10
N ARG A 261 1.71 4.60 -10.14
CA ARG A 261 2.66 3.51 -10.39
C ARG A 261 2.01 2.13 -10.36
N PHE A 262 1.00 1.95 -9.51
CA PHE A 262 0.32 0.69 -9.26
C PHE A 262 -1.20 0.86 -9.47
N THR A 263 -1.60 0.97 -10.73
CA THR A 263 -2.96 1.37 -11.13
C THR A 263 -4.05 0.35 -10.80
N THR A 264 -3.69 -0.85 -10.35
CA THR A 264 -4.62 -1.94 -10.01
C THR A 264 -4.82 -2.13 -8.50
N LEU A 265 -4.14 -1.34 -7.66
CA LEU A 265 -4.30 -1.45 -6.21
C LEU A 265 -5.69 -0.97 -5.79
N SER A 266 -6.32 -1.71 -4.88
CA SER A 266 -7.52 -1.24 -4.19
C SER A 266 -7.18 -0.12 -3.21
N ALA A 267 -8.17 0.67 -2.78
CA ALA A 267 -7.94 1.71 -1.77
C ALA A 267 -7.36 1.14 -0.46
N SER A 268 -7.78 -0.07 -0.06
CA SER A 268 -7.19 -0.76 1.09
C SER A 268 -5.74 -1.20 0.87
N ASP A 269 -5.37 -1.59 -0.36
CA ASP A 269 -3.99 -1.89 -0.68
C ASP A 269 -3.13 -0.63 -0.63
N VAL A 270 -3.63 0.50 -1.15
CA VAL A 270 -2.95 1.80 -1.06
C VAL A 270 -2.71 2.21 0.39
N ARG A 271 -3.73 2.09 1.25
CA ARG A 271 -3.57 2.30 2.70
C ARG A 271 -2.49 1.39 3.26
N ASN A 272 -2.53 0.09 2.96
CA ASN A 272 -1.55 -0.86 3.45
C ASN A 272 -0.13 -0.52 2.99
N VAL A 273 0.06 -0.05 1.75
CA VAL A 273 1.36 0.44 1.26
C VAL A 273 1.83 1.65 2.07
N ILE A 274 0.97 2.64 2.28
CA ILE A 274 1.29 3.84 3.08
C ILE A 274 1.68 3.46 4.52
N GLU A 275 0.89 2.60 5.17
CA GLU A 275 1.13 2.19 6.55
C GLU A 275 2.40 1.34 6.69
N LYS A 276 2.67 0.42 5.76
CA LYS A 276 3.85 -0.46 5.83
C LYS A 276 5.15 0.18 5.38
N SER A 277 5.08 1.23 4.57
CA SER A 277 6.23 2.02 4.16
C SER A 277 6.54 3.17 5.13
N ALA A 278 5.67 3.43 6.11
CA ALA A 278 5.88 4.45 7.11
C ALA A 278 7.11 4.13 7.99
N GLU A 279 7.86 5.17 8.32
CA GLU A 279 9.03 5.09 9.16
C GLU A 279 8.65 5.37 10.62
N ASP A 280 8.93 4.41 11.49
CA ASP A 280 8.81 4.56 12.94
C ASP A 280 9.90 5.53 13.44
N VAL A 281 9.58 6.83 13.46
CA VAL A 281 10.52 7.91 13.82
C VAL A 281 10.67 8.10 15.33
N ASN A 282 9.72 7.62 16.12
CA ASN A 282 9.73 7.69 17.58
C ASN A 282 10.11 6.34 18.24
N TRP A 283 10.67 5.39 17.49
CA TRP A 283 11.11 4.06 17.95
C TRP A 283 11.90 4.04 19.26
N ARG A 284 12.61 5.14 19.59
CA ARG A 284 13.37 5.29 20.85
C ARG A 284 12.49 5.48 22.08
N SER A 285 11.32 6.10 21.91
CA SER A 285 10.33 6.31 22.98
C SER A 285 9.18 5.32 22.90
N MET A 286 8.75 4.93 21.70
CA MET A 286 7.69 3.94 21.45
C MET A 286 8.03 3.16 20.19
N LEU A 287 8.22 1.84 20.31
CA LEU A 287 8.60 0.99 19.17
C LEU A 287 7.34 0.51 18.43
N GLY A 288 7.35 0.70 17.11
CA GLY A 288 6.33 0.21 16.19
C GLY A 288 5.05 1.06 16.22
N PHE A 289 3.91 0.40 16.02
CA PHE A 289 2.63 1.09 16.00
C PHE A 289 2.29 1.73 17.35
N ASP A 290 1.86 2.99 17.35
CA ASP A 290 1.34 3.67 18.54
C ASP A 290 0.17 4.62 18.26
N LYS A 291 -0.48 5.10 19.33
CA LYS A 291 -1.65 5.96 19.24
C LYS A 291 -1.37 7.41 18.82
N TYR A 292 -0.11 7.83 18.80
CA TYR A 292 0.33 9.20 18.51
C TYR A 292 0.68 9.38 17.04
N LEU A 293 1.47 8.46 16.48
CA LEU A 293 1.98 8.50 15.10
C LEU A 293 1.49 7.33 14.24
N GLY A 294 0.69 6.40 14.78
CA GLY A 294 0.22 5.23 14.04
C GLY A 294 1.38 4.31 13.69
N HIS A 295 1.49 3.92 12.42
CA HIS A 295 2.65 3.17 11.90
C HIS A 295 3.90 4.03 11.69
N GLY A 296 3.84 5.33 11.97
CA GLY A 296 4.97 6.26 11.87
C GLY A 296 4.78 7.32 10.80
N ARG A 297 5.87 8.05 10.51
CA ARG A 297 5.88 9.12 9.51
C ARG A 297 5.90 8.53 8.10
N VAL A 298 5.02 8.99 7.21
CA VAL A 298 4.98 8.53 5.82
C VAL A 298 6.31 8.73 5.09
N ASN A 299 6.67 7.78 4.22
CA ASN A 299 7.88 7.82 3.42
C ASN A 299 7.55 7.55 1.94
N ALA A 300 7.56 8.61 1.12
CA ALA A 300 7.21 8.52 -0.29
C ALA A 300 8.17 7.61 -1.08
N PHE A 301 9.45 7.56 -0.71
CA PHE A 301 10.45 6.73 -1.40
C PHE A 301 10.16 5.25 -1.17
N TYR A 302 10.00 4.81 0.09
CA TYR A 302 9.66 3.42 0.39
C TYR A 302 8.29 3.03 -0.20
N ALA A 303 7.32 3.95 -0.22
CA ALA A 303 6.00 3.66 -0.77
C ALA A 303 5.98 3.35 -2.28
N VAL A 304 6.99 3.79 -3.06
CA VAL A 304 6.96 3.68 -4.53
C VAL A 304 8.22 3.11 -5.16
N ALA A 305 9.38 3.14 -4.49
CA ALA A 305 10.64 2.67 -5.05
C ALA A 305 10.87 1.19 -4.74
N PRO A 306 11.57 0.44 -5.62
CA PRO A 306 11.99 -0.91 -5.29
C PRO A 306 12.96 -0.90 -4.10
N PRO A 307 13.04 -2.00 -3.33
CA PRO A 307 13.90 -2.06 -2.17
C PRO A 307 15.38 -1.99 -2.57
N VAL A 308 16.22 -1.55 -1.63
CA VAL A 308 17.67 -1.52 -1.85
C VAL A 308 18.25 -2.92 -1.98
N THR A 309 19.36 -3.03 -2.72
CA THR A 309 20.03 -4.33 -2.90
C THR A 309 20.59 -4.81 -1.56
N PRO A 310 20.38 -6.10 -1.18
CA PRO A 310 20.93 -6.64 0.04
C PRO A 310 22.45 -6.44 0.13
N SER A 311 22.90 -5.85 1.24
CA SER A 311 24.31 -5.50 1.46
C SER A 311 25.07 -6.61 2.18
N ASN A 312 26.41 -6.59 2.11
CA ASN A 312 27.29 -7.58 2.74
C ASN A 312 26.96 -9.04 2.38
N PHE A 313 26.54 -9.28 1.14
CA PHE A 313 26.31 -10.61 0.63
C PHE A 313 27.60 -11.43 0.65
N SER A 314 27.59 -12.50 1.44
CA SER A 314 28.75 -13.33 1.76
C SER A 314 28.37 -14.82 1.80
N GLY A 315 29.38 -15.69 1.68
CA GLY A 315 29.19 -17.13 1.58
C GLY A 315 30.17 -17.89 2.47
N THR A 316 29.67 -18.89 3.16
CA THR A 316 30.43 -19.82 4.01
C THR A 316 29.93 -21.24 3.82
N TRP A 317 30.65 -22.23 4.34
CA TRP A 317 30.14 -23.60 4.42
C TRP A 317 29.45 -23.80 5.77
N TYR A 318 28.24 -24.35 5.76
CA TYR A 318 27.56 -24.87 6.94
C TYR A 318 27.61 -26.39 6.87
N ASN A 319 28.46 -27.00 7.70
CA ASN A 319 28.89 -28.38 7.51
C ASN A 319 29.45 -28.55 6.09
N THR A 320 28.78 -29.34 5.25
CA THR A 320 29.12 -29.58 3.85
C THR A 320 28.22 -28.83 2.87
N HIS A 321 27.36 -27.92 3.33
CA HIS A 321 26.37 -27.24 2.49
C HIS A 321 26.69 -25.75 2.29
N PRO A 322 26.47 -25.18 1.09
CA PRO A 322 26.61 -23.74 0.88
C PRO A 322 25.66 -22.97 1.80
N LYS A 323 26.21 -22.02 2.57
CA LYS A 323 25.45 -21.04 3.35
C LYS A 323 25.75 -19.65 2.83
N ILE A 324 24.71 -18.95 2.39
CA ILE A 324 24.78 -17.54 1.99
C ILE A 324 24.11 -16.67 3.04
N SER A 325 24.64 -15.46 3.26
CA SER A 325 24.14 -14.51 4.25
C SER A 325 24.33 -13.07 3.80
N TRP A 326 23.49 -12.17 4.29
CA TRP A 326 23.52 -10.74 4.00
C TRP A 326 23.05 -9.93 5.22
N ASN A 327 23.21 -8.61 5.16
CA ASN A 327 22.59 -7.71 6.13
C ASN A 327 21.10 -7.54 5.80
N SER A 328 20.26 -7.55 6.83
CA SER A 328 18.84 -7.24 6.66
C SER A 328 18.66 -5.83 6.10
N ASN A 329 17.77 -5.68 5.12
CA ASN A 329 17.24 -4.39 4.70
C ASN A 329 16.52 -3.72 5.87
N ILE A 330 16.63 -2.38 5.94
CA ILE A 330 15.99 -1.55 6.97
C ILE A 330 14.58 -1.08 6.56
N GLU A 331 14.22 -1.30 5.30
CA GLU A 331 12.94 -0.90 4.72
C GLU A 331 11.78 -1.60 5.45
N PRO A 332 10.81 -0.85 5.98
CA PRO A 332 9.74 -1.41 6.80
C PRO A 332 8.72 -2.22 5.98
N ASP A 333 8.69 -2.01 4.66
CA ASP A 333 7.77 -2.63 3.72
C ASP A 333 8.36 -3.88 3.01
N LEU A 334 9.48 -4.40 3.52
CA LEU A 334 10.09 -5.63 3.01
C LEU A 334 9.16 -6.84 3.20
N LYS A 335 8.87 -7.56 2.12
CA LYS A 335 8.07 -8.79 2.13
C LYS A 335 8.93 -10.04 2.31
N HIS A 336 9.96 -10.19 1.50
CA HIS A 336 10.90 -11.33 1.55
C HIS A 336 12.17 -11.08 0.72
N TYR A 337 13.13 -11.99 0.80
CA TYR A 337 14.27 -12.10 -0.11
C TYR A 337 14.04 -13.21 -1.13
N LEU A 338 14.37 -12.94 -2.39
CA LEU A 338 14.41 -13.93 -3.47
C LEU A 338 15.85 -14.38 -3.72
N ILE A 339 16.08 -15.68 -3.63
CA ILE A 339 17.38 -16.30 -3.90
C ILE A 339 17.37 -16.84 -5.31
N LEU A 340 18.40 -16.46 -6.07
CA LEU A 340 18.64 -16.98 -7.41
C LEU A 340 19.79 -17.98 -7.37
N LYS A 341 19.55 -19.18 -7.90
CA LYS A 341 20.56 -20.23 -8.10
C LYS A 341 20.86 -20.30 -9.59
N ASN A 342 22.12 -20.09 -9.98
CA ASN A 342 22.55 -20.00 -11.38
C ASN A 342 21.74 -18.98 -12.21
N ASN A 343 21.44 -17.83 -11.61
CA ASN A 343 20.58 -16.76 -12.16
C ASN A 343 19.10 -17.13 -12.37
N VAL A 344 18.63 -18.27 -11.85
CA VAL A 344 17.23 -18.67 -11.89
C VAL A 344 16.60 -18.47 -10.51
N PRO A 345 15.41 -17.84 -10.39
CA PRO A 345 14.64 -17.81 -9.14
C PRO A 345 14.49 -19.20 -8.54
N TYR A 346 14.89 -19.37 -7.28
CA TYR A 346 14.96 -20.70 -6.64
C TYR A 346 14.03 -20.79 -5.43
N ILE A 347 14.22 -19.90 -4.45
CA ILE A 347 13.45 -19.92 -3.19
C ILE A 347 13.34 -18.53 -2.59
N THR A 348 12.32 -18.30 -1.79
CA THR A 348 12.13 -17.08 -1.00
C THR A 348 12.36 -17.33 0.48
N THR A 349 12.87 -16.34 1.21
CA THR A 349 13.06 -16.41 2.67
C THR A 349 12.84 -15.04 3.31
N THR A 350 12.38 -15.01 4.56
CA THR A 350 12.35 -13.79 5.38
C THR A 350 13.60 -13.66 6.26
N ASN A 351 14.42 -14.71 6.35
CA ASN A 351 15.70 -14.65 7.05
C ASN A 351 16.74 -13.94 6.18
N ASN A 352 17.76 -13.39 6.82
CA ASN A 352 18.92 -12.77 6.15
C ASN A 352 20.02 -13.79 5.78
N TYR A 353 19.66 -15.07 5.67
CA TYR A 353 20.54 -16.15 5.27
C TYR A 353 19.74 -17.31 4.66
N TYR A 354 20.46 -18.19 3.96
CA TYR A 354 19.95 -19.44 3.43
C TYR A 354 21.04 -20.50 3.38
N ILE A 355 20.66 -21.75 3.62
CA ILE A 355 21.53 -22.93 3.54
C ILE A 355 20.96 -23.83 2.46
N ASP A 356 21.73 -24.09 1.41
CA ASP A 356 21.30 -24.99 0.32
C ASP A 356 21.69 -26.44 0.64
N PHE A 357 20.75 -27.18 1.24
CA PHE A 357 20.93 -28.60 1.54
C PHE A 357 20.89 -29.50 0.29
N SER A 358 20.50 -28.98 -0.87
CA SER A 358 20.53 -29.75 -2.14
C SER A 358 21.94 -29.87 -2.72
N GLU A 359 22.88 -29.04 -2.26
CA GLU A 359 24.25 -29.03 -2.74
C GLU A 359 25.23 -29.49 -1.66
N SER A 360 26.30 -30.15 -2.07
CA SER A 360 27.35 -30.61 -1.15
C SER A 360 28.74 -30.17 -1.58
N GLN A 361 29.58 -29.86 -0.60
CA GLN A 361 30.94 -29.40 -0.80
C GLN A 361 31.73 -30.38 -1.65
N TYR A 362 32.44 -29.83 -2.63
CA TYR A 362 33.36 -30.59 -3.45
C TYR A 362 34.31 -31.43 -2.59
N SER A 363 34.34 -32.73 -2.88
CA SER A 363 35.21 -33.73 -2.27
C SER A 363 36.10 -34.32 -3.35
N ILE A 364 37.39 -34.50 -3.01
CA ILE A 364 38.38 -35.08 -3.93
C ILE A 364 37.91 -36.47 -4.39
N GLY A 365 37.82 -36.67 -5.70
CA GLY A 365 37.33 -37.90 -6.32
C GLY A 365 35.99 -37.74 -7.06
N ASN A 366 35.26 -36.65 -6.82
CA ASN A 366 34.04 -36.32 -7.58
C ASN A 366 34.32 -35.32 -8.71
N PRO A 367 33.47 -35.23 -9.75
CA PRO A 367 33.51 -34.11 -10.69
C PRO A 367 33.34 -32.78 -9.93
N LYS A 368 34.05 -31.73 -10.33
CA LYS A 368 33.94 -30.41 -9.70
C LYS A 368 33.02 -29.53 -10.55
N VAL A 369 31.91 -29.09 -9.98
CA VAL A 369 30.99 -28.13 -10.60
C VAL A 369 30.89 -26.89 -9.73
N TYR A 370 30.48 -25.77 -10.33
CA TYR A 370 30.22 -24.53 -9.62
C TYR A 370 28.73 -24.22 -9.64
N VAL A 371 28.18 -23.97 -8.45
CA VAL A 371 26.87 -23.35 -8.28
C VAL A 371 27.08 -21.90 -7.88
N SER A 372 26.28 -21.01 -8.44
CA SER A 372 26.30 -19.58 -8.13
C SER A 372 25.00 -19.13 -7.48
N TYR A 373 25.10 -18.23 -6.50
CA TYR A 373 23.97 -17.63 -5.81
C TYR A 373 24.00 -16.11 -5.92
N LYS A 374 22.79 -15.53 -6.00
CA LYS A 374 22.51 -14.10 -5.80
C LYS A 374 21.27 -13.96 -4.94
N VAL A 375 21.10 -12.80 -4.33
CA VAL A 375 19.90 -12.45 -3.56
C VAL A 375 19.33 -11.12 -4.04
N LYS A 376 18.00 -11.01 -4.01
CA LYS A 376 17.23 -9.78 -4.19
C LYS A 376 16.32 -9.56 -2.98
N ALA A 377 16.07 -8.31 -2.62
CA ALA A 377 14.98 -7.93 -1.73
C ALA A 377 13.70 -7.74 -2.54
N VAL A 378 12.55 -8.08 -1.96
CA VAL A 378 11.21 -7.91 -2.54
C VAL A 378 10.30 -7.25 -1.51
N ASP A 379 9.62 -6.18 -1.91
CA ASP A 379 8.69 -5.43 -1.04
C ASP A 379 7.24 -5.95 -1.14
N ILE A 380 6.33 -5.35 -0.37
CA ILE A 380 4.90 -5.72 -0.36
C ILE A 380 4.16 -5.38 -1.66
N THR A 381 4.72 -4.49 -2.50
CA THR A 381 4.21 -4.16 -3.83
C THR A 381 4.80 -5.06 -4.93
N ASP A 382 5.54 -6.10 -4.52
CA ASP A 382 6.23 -7.06 -5.37
C ASP A 382 7.32 -6.45 -6.28
N GLN A 383 7.80 -5.24 -5.98
CA GLN A 383 9.00 -4.73 -6.64
C GLN A 383 10.23 -5.42 -6.07
N SER A 384 11.22 -5.63 -6.94
CA SER A 384 12.46 -6.32 -6.59
C SER A 384 13.65 -5.39 -6.72
N SER A 385 14.59 -5.50 -5.78
CA SER A 385 15.88 -4.85 -5.88
C SER A 385 16.68 -5.34 -7.09
N ASN A 386 17.77 -4.65 -7.41
CA ASN A 386 18.84 -5.26 -8.20
C ASN A 386 19.39 -6.50 -7.47
N SER A 387 19.99 -7.42 -8.22
CA SER A 387 20.65 -8.58 -7.61
C SER A 387 21.91 -8.14 -6.86
N SER A 388 22.21 -8.83 -5.76
CA SER A 388 23.53 -8.81 -5.14
C SER A 388 24.64 -9.20 -6.13
N THR A 389 25.88 -9.03 -5.70
CA THR A 389 27.03 -9.69 -6.33
C THR A 389 26.82 -11.21 -6.39
N SER A 390 27.52 -11.87 -7.32
CA SER A 390 27.46 -13.33 -7.46
C SER A 390 28.46 -14.00 -6.53
N LEU A 391 28.03 -15.03 -5.80
CA LEU A 391 28.91 -15.91 -5.02
C LEU A 391 28.85 -17.32 -5.57
N SER A 392 30.01 -17.96 -5.74
CA SER A 392 30.09 -19.31 -6.29
C SER A 392 30.72 -20.29 -5.32
N PHE A 393 30.13 -21.47 -5.21
CA PHE A 393 30.65 -22.58 -4.41
C PHE A 393 31.08 -23.72 -5.34
N ALA A 394 32.25 -24.29 -5.04
CA ALA A 394 32.67 -25.54 -5.66
C ALA A 394 31.96 -26.71 -4.97
N ILE A 395 31.16 -27.44 -5.72
CA ILE A 395 30.31 -28.52 -5.24
C ILE A 395 30.67 -29.85 -5.93
N ASN A 396 30.22 -30.95 -5.34
CA ASN A 396 30.26 -32.24 -6.01
C ASN A 396 29.36 -32.19 -7.25
N GLY A 397 29.96 -32.33 -8.43
CA GLY A 397 29.26 -32.38 -9.70
C GLY A 397 28.68 -33.77 -9.97
N GLY A 398 27.38 -33.82 -10.21
CA GLY A 398 26.73 -34.94 -10.89
C GLY A 398 26.77 -34.72 -12.40
N ILE A 399 27.12 -35.76 -13.15
CA ILE A 399 27.05 -35.83 -14.62
C ILE A 399 25.61 -35.51 -15.06
N GLU A 400 25.39 -34.52 -15.94
CA GLU A 400 24.21 -34.56 -16.81
C GLU A 400 24.30 -35.88 -17.60
N LYS A 401 23.41 -36.84 -17.31
CA LYS A 401 23.32 -38.08 -18.10
C LYS A 401 22.96 -37.68 -19.54
N LYS A 402 23.95 -37.73 -20.43
CA LYS A 402 23.70 -37.78 -21.88
C LYS A 402 22.89 -39.05 -22.15
N GLU A 403 21.66 -38.88 -22.64
CA GLU A 403 20.88 -39.98 -23.18
C GLU A 403 21.63 -40.61 -24.36
N ALA A 404 22.11 -41.83 -24.15
CA ALA A 404 22.21 -42.83 -25.19
C ALA A 404 21.42 -44.04 -24.69
N GLY A 405 20.11 -43.99 -24.94
CA GLY A 405 19.15 -45.04 -24.59
C GLY A 405 18.82 -45.08 -23.10
N GLU A 406 17.68 -44.47 -22.76
CA GLU A 406 16.87 -44.66 -21.54
C GLU A 406 17.49 -45.44 -20.37
N GLU A 407 17.85 -44.74 -19.30
CA GLU A 407 17.43 -45.06 -17.93
C GLU A 407 17.88 -43.96 -16.95
N ILE A 408 16.92 -43.33 -16.27
CA ILE A 408 17.07 -42.23 -15.30
C ILE A 408 16.99 -42.80 -13.88
N ILE A 409 17.83 -42.32 -12.97
CA ILE A 409 17.66 -42.43 -11.50
C ILE A 409 18.10 -41.06 -10.94
N SER A 410 17.26 -40.03 -10.97
CA SER A 410 16.19 -39.62 -10.04
C SER A 410 16.70 -39.16 -8.67
N GLU A 411 16.65 -37.84 -8.42
CA GLU A 411 16.54 -37.24 -7.08
C GLU A 411 15.48 -38.00 -6.27
N ALA A 412 15.76 -38.28 -5.00
CA ALA A 412 14.81 -38.96 -4.13
C ALA A 412 13.62 -38.03 -3.85
N ILE A 413 12.47 -38.31 -4.47
CA ILE A 413 11.19 -37.67 -4.19
C ILE A 413 10.50 -38.50 -3.11
N ASP A 414 10.42 -37.98 -1.89
CA ASP A 414 9.93 -38.69 -0.70
C ASP A 414 8.50 -38.29 -0.27
N SER A 415 7.95 -37.24 -0.88
CA SER A 415 6.64 -36.68 -0.54
C SER A 415 5.79 -36.32 -1.76
N TYR A 416 4.46 -36.39 -1.60
CA TYR A 416 3.50 -35.84 -2.57
C TYR A 416 3.50 -34.31 -2.49
N GLY A 417 3.39 -33.63 -3.63
CA GLY A 417 3.34 -32.17 -3.65
C GLY A 417 2.51 -31.63 -4.81
N LEU A 418 1.72 -30.59 -4.52
CA LEU A 418 1.01 -29.80 -5.52
C LEU A 418 1.45 -28.33 -5.36
N PHE A 419 2.22 -27.84 -6.31
CA PHE A 419 2.86 -26.52 -6.23
C PHE A 419 1.94 -25.43 -6.77
N SER A 420 2.30 -24.18 -6.53
CA SER A 420 1.58 -23.06 -7.12
C SER A 420 1.82 -23.03 -8.63
N ASN A 421 0.79 -22.71 -9.40
CA ASN A 421 0.89 -22.57 -10.84
C ASN A 421 1.56 -21.22 -11.21
N TYR A 422 2.25 -21.16 -12.34
CA TYR A 422 2.87 -19.93 -12.85
C TYR A 422 2.71 -19.80 -14.38
N PRO A 423 2.35 -18.60 -14.90
CA PRO A 423 1.96 -17.38 -14.16
C PRO A 423 0.64 -17.55 -13.37
N ASN A 424 0.40 -16.69 -12.37
CA ASN A 424 -0.86 -16.61 -11.61
C ASN A 424 -1.05 -15.20 -10.98
N PRO A 425 -1.97 -14.33 -11.47
CA PRO A 425 -2.96 -14.59 -12.53
C PRO A 425 -2.31 -14.95 -13.87
N PHE A 426 -3.05 -15.67 -14.74
CA PHE A 426 -2.53 -16.17 -16.01
C PHE A 426 -3.42 -15.76 -17.19
N ASN A 427 -2.82 -15.57 -18.37
CA ASN A 427 -3.53 -15.22 -19.59
C ASN A 427 -2.80 -15.76 -20.84
N PRO A 428 -3.36 -16.70 -21.62
CA PRO A 428 -4.49 -17.59 -21.30
C PRO A 428 -4.02 -18.89 -20.62
N SER A 429 -2.70 -19.10 -20.46
CA SER A 429 -2.13 -20.38 -19.99
C SER A 429 -1.25 -20.25 -18.75
N THR A 430 -1.19 -21.33 -17.98
CA THR A 430 -0.36 -21.47 -16.78
C THR A 430 0.23 -22.88 -16.69
N GLN A 431 1.32 -23.04 -15.96
CA GLN A 431 1.93 -24.35 -15.70
C GLN A 431 1.59 -24.81 -14.28
N ILE A 432 1.05 -26.02 -14.15
CA ILE A 432 0.78 -26.68 -12.87
C ILE A 432 1.88 -27.70 -12.63
N VAL A 433 2.59 -27.55 -11.52
CA VAL A 433 3.66 -28.46 -11.12
C VAL A 433 3.19 -29.32 -9.96
N TYR A 434 3.43 -30.62 -10.02
CA TYR A 434 3.17 -31.56 -8.94
C TYR A 434 4.27 -32.63 -8.88
N GLN A 435 4.35 -33.36 -7.77
CA GLN A 435 5.27 -34.49 -7.63
C GLN A 435 4.60 -35.65 -6.90
N ILE A 436 5.02 -36.87 -7.24
CA ILE A 436 4.60 -38.10 -6.57
C ILE A 436 5.86 -38.91 -6.15
N PRO A 437 5.91 -39.41 -4.90
CA PRO A 437 7.09 -40.09 -4.35
C PRO A 437 7.14 -41.59 -4.64
N LYS A 438 6.06 -42.14 -5.20
CA LYS A 438 5.95 -43.54 -5.60
C LYS A 438 5.09 -43.64 -6.85
N GLU A 439 5.26 -44.74 -7.60
CA GLU A 439 4.39 -45.05 -8.73
C GLU A 439 2.93 -45.21 -8.26
N GLY A 440 2.00 -44.57 -8.97
CA GLY A 440 0.59 -44.58 -8.62
C GLY A 440 -0.29 -44.03 -9.74
N PHE A 441 -1.60 -44.17 -9.59
CA PHE A 441 -2.56 -43.57 -10.51
C PHE A 441 -2.79 -42.11 -10.15
N VAL A 442 -2.57 -41.19 -11.10
CA VAL A 442 -2.67 -39.74 -10.88
C VAL A 442 -3.86 -39.17 -11.65
N ASN A 443 -4.71 -38.42 -10.93
CA ASN A 443 -5.77 -37.62 -11.48
C ASN A 443 -5.56 -36.14 -11.13
N LEU A 444 -5.36 -35.29 -12.13
CA LEU A 444 -5.30 -33.83 -11.98
C LEU A 444 -6.49 -33.22 -12.72
N THR A 445 -7.43 -32.67 -11.97
CA THR A 445 -8.68 -32.14 -12.51
C THR A 445 -8.89 -30.68 -12.11
N ILE A 446 -9.34 -29.89 -13.08
CA ILE A 446 -9.71 -28.48 -12.95
C ILE A 446 -11.21 -28.36 -12.72
N TYR A 447 -11.59 -27.51 -11.79
CA TYR A 447 -12.95 -27.21 -11.39
C TYR A 447 -13.21 -25.70 -11.45
N ASN A 448 -14.46 -25.32 -11.69
CA ASN A 448 -14.90 -23.93 -11.48
C ASN A 448 -15.22 -23.68 -10.00
N THR A 449 -15.59 -22.44 -9.66
CA THR A 449 -15.98 -22.05 -8.29
C THR A 449 -17.22 -22.75 -7.75
N LEU A 450 -18.06 -23.33 -8.61
CA LEU A 450 -19.23 -24.12 -8.25
C LEU A 450 -18.89 -25.61 -7.99
N GLY A 451 -17.62 -26.00 -8.12
CA GLY A 451 -17.15 -27.37 -7.95
C GLY A 451 -17.46 -28.30 -9.13
N GLN A 452 -17.84 -27.76 -10.29
CA GLN A 452 -18.05 -28.54 -11.51
C GLN A 452 -16.71 -28.78 -12.20
N VAL A 453 -16.51 -29.99 -12.73
CA VAL A 453 -15.32 -30.34 -13.51
C VAL A 453 -15.32 -29.57 -14.83
N VAL A 454 -14.24 -28.84 -15.07
CA VAL A 454 -13.99 -28.06 -16.29
C VAL A 454 -13.14 -28.85 -17.26
N GLN A 455 -12.03 -29.44 -16.77
CA GLN A 455 -11.11 -30.22 -17.59
C GLN A 455 -10.29 -31.16 -16.71
N THR A 456 -10.02 -32.38 -17.19
CA THR A 456 -9.02 -33.28 -16.58
C THR A 456 -7.74 -33.22 -17.38
N LEU A 457 -6.64 -32.80 -16.75
CA LEU A 457 -5.34 -32.62 -17.38
C LEU A 457 -4.48 -33.88 -17.32
N VAL A 458 -4.66 -34.69 -16.28
CA VAL A 458 -3.93 -35.95 -16.08
C VAL A 458 -4.91 -36.99 -15.55
N ASN A 459 -4.90 -38.19 -16.15
CA ASN A 459 -5.70 -39.33 -15.71
C ASN A 459 -5.03 -40.64 -16.12
N LYS A 460 -3.85 -40.93 -15.55
CA LYS A 460 -3.04 -42.09 -15.93
C LYS A 460 -2.12 -42.52 -14.80
N LYS A 461 -1.56 -43.72 -14.90
CA LYS A 461 -0.44 -44.14 -14.04
C LYS A 461 0.82 -43.35 -14.38
N GLN A 462 1.55 -42.93 -13.34
CA GLN A 462 2.81 -42.22 -13.44
C GLN A 462 3.81 -42.81 -12.44
N THR A 463 5.09 -42.86 -12.82
CA THR A 463 6.20 -43.31 -11.97
C THR A 463 6.56 -42.23 -10.94
N VAL A 464 7.47 -42.53 -10.01
CA VAL A 464 8.04 -41.49 -9.14
C VAL A 464 8.59 -40.33 -10.00
N GLY A 465 8.28 -39.09 -9.64
CA GLY A 465 8.64 -37.96 -10.49
C GLY A 465 7.98 -36.64 -10.11
N LYS A 466 8.60 -35.56 -10.58
CA LYS A 466 8.03 -34.21 -10.63
C LYS A 466 7.55 -33.95 -12.04
N TYR A 467 6.32 -33.47 -12.16
CA TYR A 467 5.61 -33.30 -13.41
C TYR A 467 5.13 -31.86 -13.55
N THR A 468 5.20 -31.35 -14.78
CA THR A 468 4.66 -30.04 -15.15
C THR A 468 3.62 -30.25 -16.24
N VAL A 469 2.43 -29.68 -16.08
CA VAL A 469 1.34 -29.76 -17.04
C VAL A 469 0.80 -28.37 -17.32
N GLU A 470 0.64 -28.03 -18.60
CA GLU A 470 0.05 -26.76 -19.01
C GLU A 470 -1.48 -26.83 -18.89
N PHE A 471 -2.06 -25.78 -18.34
CA PHE A 471 -3.49 -25.49 -18.40
C PHE A 471 -3.71 -24.26 -19.27
N ASN A 472 -4.52 -24.39 -20.31
CA ASN A 472 -4.85 -23.31 -21.24
C ASN A 472 -6.35 -23.02 -21.21
N ALA A 473 -6.71 -21.80 -20.80
CA ALA A 473 -8.08 -21.37 -20.60
C ALA A 473 -8.67 -20.55 -21.77
N ASN A 474 -8.06 -20.61 -22.97
CA ASN A 474 -8.51 -19.84 -24.14
C ASN A 474 -10.02 -19.97 -24.47
N ASN A 475 -10.62 -21.13 -24.18
CA ASN A 475 -12.02 -21.41 -24.46
C ASN A 475 -12.89 -21.48 -23.20
N LEU A 476 -12.40 -20.96 -22.07
CA LEU A 476 -13.07 -21.01 -20.78
C LEU A 476 -13.41 -19.58 -20.31
N PRO A 477 -14.51 -19.37 -19.58
CA PRO A 477 -14.85 -18.06 -19.03
C PRO A 477 -13.72 -17.50 -18.15
N SER A 478 -13.50 -16.19 -18.16
CA SER A 478 -12.58 -15.56 -17.20
C SER A 478 -13.10 -15.79 -15.76
N GLY A 479 -12.22 -16.24 -14.87
CA GLY A 479 -12.60 -16.48 -13.48
C GLY A 479 -11.66 -17.44 -12.74
N VAL A 480 -12.02 -17.70 -11.49
CA VAL A 480 -11.26 -18.53 -10.56
C VAL A 480 -11.40 -20.02 -10.92
N TYR A 481 -10.28 -20.72 -11.08
CA TYR A 481 -10.22 -22.16 -11.27
C TYR A 481 -9.56 -22.85 -10.06
N ILE A 482 -10.10 -24.01 -9.70
CA ILE A 482 -9.59 -24.85 -8.62
C ILE A 482 -8.98 -26.09 -9.26
N PHE A 483 -7.75 -26.45 -8.90
CA PHE A 483 -7.14 -27.69 -9.36
C PHE A 483 -6.95 -28.65 -8.18
N LYS A 484 -7.36 -29.90 -8.40
CA LYS A 484 -7.26 -30.99 -7.43
C LYS A 484 -6.36 -32.07 -8.00
N LEU A 485 -5.34 -32.44 -7.23
CA LEU A 485 -4.49 -33.59 -7.48
C LEU A 485 -4.94 -34.73 -6.57
N GLN A 486 -5.20 -35.89 -7.17
CA GLN A 486 -5.45 -37.13 -6.46
C GLN A 486 -4.46 -38.20 -6.94
N ALA A 487 -3.74 -38.81 -6.00
CA ALA A 487 -2.80 -39.89 -6.25
C ALA A 487 -2.87 -40.90 -5.11
N ASP A 488 -3.37 -42.11 -5.38
CA ASP A 488 -3.67 -43.14 -4.38
C ASP A 488 -4.58 -42.59 -3.23
N GLU A 489 -4.12 -42.63 -1.97
CA GLU A 489 -4.83 -42.07 -0.80
C GLU A 489 -4.58 -40.56 -0.61
N PHE A 490 -3.66 -39.95 -1.37
CA PHE A 490 -3.35 -38.52 -1.27
C PHE A 490 -4.31 -37.68 -2.13
N SER A 491 -4.90 -36.65 -1.53
CA SER A 491 -5.73 -35.65 -2.22
C SER A 491 -5.35 -34.25 -1.76
N SER A 492 -5.02 -33.37 -2.71
CA SER A 492 -4.70 -31.95 -2.43
C SER A 492 -5.45 -31.04 -3.39
N THR A 493 -5.96 -29.92 -2.89
CA THR A 493 -6.76 -28.95 -3.66
C THR A 493 -6.18 -27.55 -3.49
N LYS A 494 -6.05 -26.79 -4.58
CA LYS A 494 -5.71 -25.36 -4.55
C LYS A 494 -6.71 -24.54 -5.37
N LYS A 495 -7.20 -23.43 -4.79
CA LYS A 495 -8.11 -22.45 -5.41
C LYS A 495 -7.32 -21.25 -5.93
N ARG A 496 -7.60 -20.73 -7.14
CA ARG A 496 -6.93 -19.52 -7.68
C ARG A 496 -7.76 -18.72 -8.69
N SER A 497 -7.63 -17.39 -8.62
CA SER A 497 -8.36 -16.35 -9.37
C SER A 497 -7.90 -16.13 -10.80
#